data_AF-A0A3B9ZDC0-F1
#
_entry.id   AF-A0A3B9ZDC0-F1
#
_cell.length_a   1.000
_cell.length_b   1.000
_cell.length_c   1.000
_cell.angle_alpha   90.00
_cell.angle_beta   90.00
_cell.angle_gamma   90.00
#
_symmetry.space_group_name_H-M   'P 1'
#
loop_
_entity.id
_entity.type
_entity.pdbx_description
1 polymer ?
#
loop_
_entity_poly.entity_id
_entity_poly.type
_entity_poly.pdbx_seq_one_letter_code
_entity_poly.pdbx_strand_id
1 'polypeptide(L)' 'MVALIFPGQGAQYVGMGKDLSETFRESKAVFDRADEILGFSLTKLCFEGPIEELTKTINCQPA' A
#
# COMPACT_ATOMS: atom_id res chain seq x y z
N MET A 1 -12.40 -10.66 24.14
CA MET A 1 -11.05 -10.16 23.79
C MET A 1 -10.98 -10.02 22.29
N VAL A 2 -10.46 -8.91 21.77
CA VAL A 2 -10.30 -8.69 20.33
C VAL A 2 -8.80 -8.64 20.02
N ALA A 3 -8.38 -9.36 18.98
CA ALA A 3 -7.01 -9.33 18.46
C ALA A 3 -7.06 -8.89 17.00
N LEU A 4 -6.09 -8.07 16.59
CA LEU A 4 -5.92 -7.64 15.21
C LEU A 4 -4.75 -8.41 14.61
N ILE A 5 -4.95 -9.00 13.43
CA ILE A 5 -3.92 -9.74 12.70
C ILE A 5 -3.73 -9.03 11.37
N PHE A 6 -2.47 -8.71 11.07
CA PHE A 6 -2.08 -8.06 9.81
C PHE A 6 -1.38 -9.09 8.94
N PRO A 7 -1.87 -9.37 7.71
CA PRO A 7 -1.24 -10.32 6.80
C PRO A 7 0.11 -9.78 6.30
N GLY A 8 1.04 -10.68 5.98
CA GLY A 8 2.35 -10.34 5.42
C GLY A 8 2.40 -10.41 3.90
N GLN A 9 3.61 -10.53 3.37
CA GLN A 9 3.89 -10.68 1.94
C GLN A 9 3.05 -11.81 1.30
N GLY A 10 2.48 -11.53 0.14
CA GLY A 10 1.60 -12.42 -0.62
C GLY A 10 0.13 -11.98 -0.60
N ALA A 11 -0.24 -11.03 0.26
CA ALA A 11 -1.60 -10.47 0.31
C ALA A 11 -1.82 -9.27 -0.63
N GLN A 12 -0.76 -8.78 -1.28
CA GLN A 12 -0.83 -7.59 -2.15
C GLN A 12 -1.61 -7.84 -3.45
N TYR A 13 -2.38 -6.85 -3.88
CA TYR A 13 -3.11 -6.87 -5.15
C TYR A 13 -3.23 -5.45 -5.72
N VAL A 14 -3.39 -5.35 -7.04
CA VAL A 14 -3.54 -4.05 -7.72
C VAL A 14 -4.87 -3.42 -7.33
N GLY A 15 -4.82 -2.17 -6.88
CA GLY A 15 -5.97 -1.41 -6.37
C GLY A 15 -6.12 -1.45 -4.85
N MET A 16 -5.26 -2.17 -4.12
CA MET A 16 -5.33 -2.23 -2.66
C MET A 16 -5.17 -0.86 -2.01
N GLY A 17 -5.94 -0.59 -0.96
CA GLY A 17 -5.88 0.66 -0.19
C GLY A 17 -6.49 1.90 -0.89
N LYS A 18 -6.86 1.80 -2.18
CA LYS A 18 -7.41 2.93 -2.94
C LYS A 18 -8.70 3.47 -2.35
N ASP A 19 -9.70 2.60 -2.14
CA ASP A 19 -11.00 3.00 -1.60
C ASP A 19 -10.87 3.63 -0.22
N LEU A 20 -9.95 3.11 0.62
CA LEU A 20 -9.66 3.67 1.93
C LEU A 20 -9.04 5.06 1.83
N SER A 21 -8.06 5.24 0.94
CA SER A 21 -7.41 6.54 0.69
C SER A 21 -8.39 7.59 0.14
N GLU A 22 -9.31 7.18 -0.75
CA GLU A 22 -10.32 8.07 -1.32
C GLU A 22 -11.42 8.43 -0.31
N THR A 23 -11.75 7.52 0.61
CA THR A 23 -12.83 7.72 1.61
C THR A 23 -12.36 8.44 2.86
N PHE A 24 -11.15 8.14 3.34
CA PHE A 24 -10.64 8.61 4.63
C PHE A 24 -9.38 9.47 4.45
N ARG A 25 -9.44 10.72 4.90
CA ARG A 25 -8.31 11.65 4.82
C ARG A 25 -7.09 11.12 5.59
N GLU A 26 -7.31 10.42 6.68
CA GLU A 26 -6.28 9.81 7.51
C GLU A 26 -5.52 8.72 6.74
N SER A 27 -6.24 7.87 6.00
CA SER A 27 -5.62 6.86 5.13
C SER A 27 -4.79 7.51 4.03
N LYS A 28 -5.31 8.57 3.40
CA LYS A 28 -4.55 9.34 2.41
C LYS A 28 -3.27 9.92 2.99
N ALA A 29 -3.32 10.52 4.18
CA ALA A 29 -2.14 11.10 4.82
C ALA A 29 -1.05 10.05 5.14
N VAL A 30 -1.44 8.80 5.42
CA VAL A 30 -0.48 7.70 5.60
C VAL A 30 0.22 7.34 4.29
N PHE A 31 -0.52 7.26 3.18
CA PHE A 31 0.04 7.04 1.84
C PHE A 31 0.97 8.18 1.40
N ASP A 32 0.54 9.44 1.58
CA ASP A 32 1.35 10.62 1.25
C ASP A 32 2.69 10.61 2.01
N ARG A 33 2.66 10.25 3.30
CA ARG A 33 3.88 10.13 4.13
C ARG A 33 4.77 8.97 3.70
N ALA A 34 4.19 7.84 3.28
CA ALA A 34 4.96 6.70 2.79
C ALA A 34 5.71 7.08 1.50
N ASP A 35 5.02 7.72 0.55
CA ASP A 35 5.62 8.22 -0.69
C ASP A 35 6.77 9.20 -0.41
N GLU A 36 6.62 10.12 0.56
CA GLU A 36 7.66 11.07 0.97
C GLU A 36 8.90 10.35 1.53
N ILE A 37 8.71 9.38 2.44
CA ILE A 37 9.81 8.66 3.09
C ILE A 37 10.57 7.76 2.10
N LEU A 38 9.84 7.12 1.18
CA LEU A 38 10.41 6.17 0.23
C LEU A 38 11.06 6.85 -0.97
N GLY A 39 10.69 8.10 -1.27
CA GLY A 39 11.22 8.85 -2.41
C GLY A 39 10.71 8.36 -3.77
N PHE A 40 9.70 7.50 -3.78
CA PHE A 40 8.96 7.06 -4.96
C PHE A 40 7.48 6.89 -4.60
N SER A 41 6.59 6.91 -5.60
CA SER A 41 5.15 6.76 -5.33
C SER A 41 4.76 5.30 -5.13
N LEU A 42 4.80 4.86 -3.86
CA LEU A 42 4.26 3.58 -3.41
C LEU A 42 2.75 3.53 -3.63
N THR A 43 2.08 4.65 -3.37
CA THR A 43 0.64 4.84 -3.59
C THR A 43 0.25 4.48 -5.02
N LYS A 44 0.98 5.00 -6.02
CA LYS A 44 0.74 4.66 -7.42
C LYS A 44 0.97 3.18 -7.72
N LEU A 45 2.01 2.58 -7.14
CA LEU A 45 2.30 1.16 -7.31
C LEU A 45 1.18 0.27 -6.74
N CYS A 46 0.64 0.62 -5.57
CA CYS A 46 -0.48 -0.10 -4.96
C CYS A 46 -1.78 0.05 -5.77
N PHE A 47 -2.05 1.25 -6.30
CA PHE A 47 -3.33 1.56 -6.93
C PHE A 47 -3.39 1.17 -8.41
N GLU A 48 -2.28 1.30 -9.12
CA GLU A 48 -2.23 1.21 -10.59
C GLU A 48 -1.17 0.23 -11.10
N GLY A 49 -0.23 -0.16 -10.24
CA GLY A 49 0.99 -0.83 -10.66
C GLY A 49 0.75 -2.18 -11.34
N PRO A 50 1.58 -2.55 -12.33
CA PRO A 50 1.55 -3.92 -12.82
C PRO A 50 1.95 -4.86 -11.67
N ILE A 51 1.22 -5.95 -11.52
CA ILE A 51 1.33 -6.90 -10.39
C ILE A 51 2.76 -7.46 -10.26
N GLU A 52 3.49 -7.53 -11.36
CA GLU A 52 4.87 -8.00 -11.45
C GLU A 52 5.83 -7.08 -10.66
N GLU A 53 5.63 -5.76 -10.72
CA GLU A 53 6.43 -4.81 -9.94
C GLU A 53 6.00 -4.78 -8.48
N LEU A 54 4.69 -4.84 -8.23
CA LEU A 54 4.13 -4.86 -6.88
C LEU A 54 4.58 -6.10 -6.08
N THR A 55 4.79 -7.24 -6.75
CA THR A 55 5.19 -8.51 -6.11
C THR A 55 6.70 -8.62 -5.85
N LYS A 56 7.52 -7.69 -6.35
CA LYS A 56 8.95 -7.69 -6.02
C LYS A 56 9.12 -7.48 -4.52
N THR A 57 9.97 -8.28 -3.87
CA THR A 57 10.20 -8.21 -2.41
C THR A 57 10.51 -6.81 -1.89
N ILE A 58 11.23 -6.01 -2.68
CA ILE A 58 11.57 -4.62 -2.35
C ILE A 58 10.35 -3.68 -2.32
N ASN A 59 9.28 -4.04 -3.03
CA ASN A 59 8.05 -3.25 -3.15
C ASN A 59 6.91 -3.85 -2.32
N CYS A 60 6.74 -5.17 -2.28
CA CYS A 60 5.60 -5.80 -1.60
C CYS A 60 5.68 -5.74 -0.06
N GLN A 61 6.85 -5.42 0.49
CA GLN A 61 7.05 -5.25 1.93
C GLN A 61 6.65 -3.85 2.40
N PRO A 62 7.02 -2.76 1.70
CA PRO A 62 6.48 -1.44 2.02
C PRO A 62 5.05 -1.21 1.54
N ALA A 63 4.58 -1.91 0.49
CA ALA A 63 3.25 -1.76 -0.10
C ALA A 63 2.12 -2.30 0.78
#